data_AF-A0A9E6QYC6-F1
#
_entry.id   AF-A0A9E6QYC6-F1
#
_cell.length_a   1.000
_cell.length_b   1.000
_cell.length_c   1.000
_cell.angle_alpha   90.00
_cell.angle_beta   90.00
_cell.angle_gamma   90.00
#
_symmetry.space_group_name_H-M   'P 1'
#
loop_
_entity.id
_entity.type
_entity.pdbx_description
1 polymer ?
#
loop_
_entity_poly.entity_id
_entity_poly.type
_entity_poly.pdbx_seq_one_letter_code
_entity_poly.pdbx_strand_id
1 'polypeptide(L)'
;MPLPEEIEWRQSPGLVDYRTALAEQETRNAAIAAGEAKELVWLLEHPPVYTAGTSADLAELVDARFDVVETGRGGRYTYHGPGQRVAYVLLDLARRQKDVRNFVHALEDWVIATLGHFGVEAFAVPDRVGIWTRAGGTEAKIGAIGVRVRRWVTMHGFAVNLAPDLTHFGGIVPCGIAEYGVTSMEALGLAVSPEQWDEALLARAGHFLAALDDHERMRA
;
A
#
# COMPACT_ATOMS: atom_id res chain seq x y z
N MET A 1 -2.68 7.79 -19.70
CA MET A 1 -3.49 6.81 -20.44
C MET A 1 -4.58 6.33 -19.48
N PRO A 2 -5.86 6.22 -19.89
CA PRO A 2 -6.90 5.68 -19.01
C PRO A 2 -6.53 4.24 -18.60
N LEU A 3 -7.04 3.79 -17.44
CA LEU A 3 -6.90 2.40 -17.02
C LEU A 3 -7.55 1.47 -18.06
N PRO A 4 -6.97 0.27 -18.33
CA PRO A 4 -7.61 -0.73 -19.16
C PRO A 4 -9.02 -1.06 -18.65
N GLU A 5 -9.97 -1.32 -19.55
CA GLU A 5 -11.38 -1.60 -19.19
C GLU A 5 -11.54 -2.84 -18.30
N GLU A 6 -10.55 -3.74 -18.31
CA GLU A 6 -10.51 -4.96 -17.51
C GLU A 6 -10.12 -4.71 -16.04
N ILE A 7 -9.67 -3.50 -15.70
CA ILE A 7 -9.31 -3.09 -14.34
C ILE A 7 -10.37 -2.11 -13.83
N GLU A 8 -11.08 -2.48 -12.79
CA GLU A 8 -11.98 -1.59 -12.08
C GLU A 8 -11.19 -0.67 -11.14
N TRP A 9 -11.39 0.63 -11.30
CA TRP A 9 -10.98 1.61 -10.30
C TRP A 9 -12.15 1.91 -9.37
N ARG A 10 -11.99 1.59 -8.09
CA ARG A 10 -13.03 1.76 -7.09
C ARG A 10 -12.56 2.64 -5.95
N GLN A 11 -13.43 3.54 -5.52
CA GLN A 11 -13.25 4.37 -4.34
C GLN A 11 -14.40 4.12 -3.38
N SER A 12 -14.09 3.82 -2.11
CA SER A 12 -15.11 3.77 -1.06
C SER A 12 -15.22 5.13 -0.38
N PRO A 13 -16.43 5.69 -0.25
CA PRO A 13 -16.64 6.88 0.57
C PRO A 13 -16.55 6.51 2.05
N GLY A 14 -15.83 7.31 2.84
CA GLY A 14 -15.70 7.11 4.28
C GLY A 14 -14.82 5.92 4.68
N LEU A 15 -14.96 5.51 5.95
CA LEU A 15 -14.14 4.46 6.56
C LEU A 15 -14.75 3.08 6.33
N VAL A 16 -13.94 2.13 5.89
CA VAL A 16 -14.32 0.74 5.68
C VAL A 16 -13.73 -0.11 6.79
N ASP A 17 -14.53 -0.96 7.44
CA ASP A 17 -13.99 -1.92 8.42
C ASP A 17 -12.94 -2.85 7.78
N TYR A 18 -11.85 -3.12 8.50
CA TYR A 18 -10.71 -3.86 7.93
C TYR A 18 -11.09 -5.30 7.57
N ARG A 19 -11.83 -6.00 8.43
CA ARG A 19 -12.22 -7.40 8.20
C ARG A 19 -13.21 -7.52 7.04
N THR A 20 -14.11 -6.54 6.92
CA THR A 20 -15.03 -6.41 5.78
C THR A 20 -14.26 -6.23 4.47
N ALA A 21 -13.29 -5.31 4.43
CA ALA A 21 -12.46 -5.12 3.24
C ALA A 21 -11.63 -6.36 2.91
N LEU A 22 -11.08 -7.06 3.90
CA LEU A 22 -10.33 -8.29 3.70
C LEU A 22 -11.20 -9.40 3.08
N ALA A 23 -12.41 -9.62 3.59
CA ALA A 23 -13.34 -10.61 3.03
C ALA A 23 -13.73 -10.30 1.59
N GLU A 24 -13.90 -9.01 1.27
CA GLU A 24 -14.17 -8.56 -0.09
C GLU A 24 -12.98 -8.79 -1.02
N GLN A 25 -11.75 -8.52 -0.55
CA GLN A 25 -10.54 -8.85 -1.30
C GLN A 25 -10.43 -10.35 -1.58
N GLU A 26 -10.75 -11.21 -0.60
CA GLU A 26 -10.72 -12.67 -0.78
C GLU A 26 -11.74 -13.15 -1.82
N THR A 27 -12.95 -12.57 -1.77
CA THR A 27 -14.02 -12.86 -2.74
C THR A 27 -13.61 -12.41 -4.15
N ARG A 28 -13.12 -11.18 -4.28
CA ARG A 28 -12.65 -10.63 -5.56
C ARG A 28 -11.46 -11.40 -6.11
N ASN A 29 -10.49 -11.77 -5.27
CA ASN A 29 -9.33 -12.58 -5.65
C ASN A 29 -9.75 -13.91 -6.28
N ALA A 30 -10.70 -14.62 -5.64
CA ALA A 30 -11.21 -15.88 -6.15
C ALA A 30 -11.91 -15.73 -7.51
N ALA A 31 -12.73 -14.67 -7.67
CA ALA A 31 -13.46 -14.40 -8.91
C ALA A 31 -12.53 -13.97 -10.06
N ILE A 32 -11.49 -13.15 -9.79
CA ILE A 32 -10.46 -12.81 -10.79
C ILE A 32 -9.74 -14.08 -11.25
N ALA A 33 -9.32 -14.93 -10.31
CA ALA A 33 -8.62 -16.17 -10.63
C ALA A 33 -9.48 -17.17 -11.45
N ALA A 34 -10.81 -17.06 -11.35
CA ALA A 34 -11.76 -17.84 -12.14
C ALA A 34 -12.11 -17.17 -13.50
N GLY A 35 -11.65 -15.96 -13.76
CA GLY A 35 -12.03 -15.17 -14.94
C GLY A 35 -13.45 -14.61 -14.89
N GLU A 36 -14.07 -14.57 -13.71
CA GLU A 36 -15.47 -14.19 -13.50
C GLU A 36 -15.63 -12.71 -13.10
N ALA A 37 -14.54 -12.02 -12.80
CA ALA A 37 -14.55 -10.64 -12.37
C ALA A 37 -13.35 -9.86 -12.93
N LYS A 38 -13.55 -8.55 -13.11
CA LYS A 38 -12.48 -7.60 -13.43
C LYS A 38 -11.39 -7.60 -12.35
N GLU A 39 -10.18 -7.24 -12.73
CA GLU A 39 -9.16 -6.85 -11.79
C GLU A 39 -9.58 -5.57 -11.05
N LEU A 40 -8.96 -5.27 -9.91
CA LEU A 40 -9.42 -4.20 -9.04
C LEU A 40 -8.26 -3.39 -8.46
N VAL A 41 -8.36 -2.07 -8.59
CA VAL A 41 -7.67 -1.12 -7.71
C VAL A 41 -8.72 -0.46 -6.83
N TRP A 42 -8.61 -0.65 -5.52
CA TRP A 42 -9.60 -0.18 -4.56
C TRP A 42 -8.97 0.76 -3.53
N LEU A 43 -9.43 2.00 -3.53
CA LEU A 43 -8.96 3.06 -2.66
C LEU A 43 -9.97 3.33 -1.54
N LEU A 44 -9.46 3.38 -0.31
CA LEU A 44 -10.26 3.54 0.89
C LEU A 44 -9.44 4.05 2.07
N GLU A 45 -10.11 4.26 3.19
CA GLU A 45 -9.51 4.46 4.51
C GLU A 45 -10.14 3.47 5.50
N HIS A 46 -9.43 3.17 6.58
CA HIS A 46 -9.91 2.30 7.65
C HIS A 46 -10.17 3.09 8.93
N PRO A 47 -11.09 2.64 9.82
CA PRO A 47 -11.01 2.98 11.23
C PRO A 47 -9.64 2.57 11.82
N PRO A 48 -9.22 3.13 12.96
CA PRO A 48 -7.97 2.76 13.62
C PRO A 48 -7.85 1.24 13.85
N VAL A 49 -6.80 0.64 13.29
CA VAL A 49 -6.57 -0.82 13.35
C VAL A 49 -5.08 -1.11 13.24
N TYR A 50 -4.62 -2.13 13.97
CA TYR A 50 -3.32 -2.74 13.75
C TYR A 50 -3.47 -4.00 12.91
N THR A 51 -2.56 -4.21 11.98
CA THR A 51 -2.56 -5.43 11.17
C THR A 51 -1.25 -6.17 11.30
N ALA A 52 -1.34 -7.47 11.52
CA ALA A 52 -0.21 -8.38 11.58
C ALA A 52 -0.04 -9.08 10.22
N GLY A 53 1.14 -8.91 9.62
CA GLY A 53 1.57 -9.71 8.47
C GLY A 53 2.19 -11.05 8.90
N THR A 54 2.61 -11.86 7.93
CA THR A 54 3.13 -13.21 8.15
C THR A 54 4.46 -13.26 8.92
N SER A 55 5.16 -12.13 9.04
CA SER A 55 6.44 -12.02 9.73
C SER A 55 6.35 -11.18 11.00
N ALA A 56 5.14 -10.88 11.47
CA ALA A 56 4.92 -10.14 12.71
C ALA A 56 5.34 -10.97 13.93
N ASP A 57 6.09 -10.36 14.84
CA ASP A 57 6.43 -10.95 16.14
C ASP A 57 5.57 -10.30 17.22
N LEU A 58 4.90 -11.09 18.06
CA LEU A 58 4.05 -10.59 19.14
C LEU A 58 4.78 -9.59 20.06
N ALA A 59 6.10 -9.70 20.21
CA ALA A 59 6.92 -8.76 20.98
C ALA A 59 6.97 -7.34 20.38
N GLU A 60 6.62 -7.18 19.11
CA GLU A 60 6.53 -5.90 18.41
C GLU A 60 5.21 -5.17 18.66
N LEU A 61 4.22 -5.82 19.28
CA LEU A 61 2.99 -5.17 19.72
C LEU A 61 3.22 -4.56 21.12
N VAL A 62 3.48 -3.26 21.14
CA VAL A 62 3.85 -2.53 22.36
C VAL A 62 2.61 -2.16 23.18
N ASP A 63 1.54 -1.71 22.50
CA ASP A 63 0.28 -1.35 23.12
C ASP A 63 -0.88 -1.68 22.19
N ALA A 64 -1.67 -2.69 22.56
CA ALA A 64 -2.81 -3.21 21.80
C ALA A 64 -4.08 -2.35 21.96
N ARG A 65 -3.95 -1.04 21.73
CA ARG A 65 -5.06 -0.06 21.91
C ARG A 65 -6.12 -0.07 20.81
N PHE A 66 -5.89 -0.78 19.71
CA PHE A 66 -6.84 -0.97 18.60
C PHE A 66 -7.03 -2.47 18.30
N ASP A 67 -8.06 -2.83 17.52
CA ASP A 67 -8.22 -4.20 17.03
C ASP A 67 -6.96 -4.62 16.27
N VAL A 68 -6.56 -5.88 16.45
CA VAL A 68 -5.40 -6.48 15.80
C VAL A 68 -5.91 -7.55 14.84
N VAL A 69 -5.70 -7.34 13.55
CA VAL A 69 -6.14 -8.27 12.50
C VAL A 69 -4.94 -8.98 11.89
N GLU A 70 -4.96 -10.32 11.92
CA GLU A 70 -4.03 -11.13 11.13
C GLU A 70 -4.50 -11.19 9.67
N THR A 71 -3.59 -10.92 8.74
CA THR A 71 -3.99 -10.58 7.34
C THR A 71 -3.40 -11.51 6.29
N GLY A 72 -2.37 -12.28 6.65
CA GLY A 72 -1.59 -13.09 5.72
C GLY A 72 -0.78 -12.28 4.69
N ARG A 73 -0.74 -10.94 4.79
CA ARG A 73 0.13 -10.10 3.95
C ARG A 73 1.59 -10.26 4.36
N GLY A 74 2.51 -10.01 3.43
CA GLY A 74 3.94 -9.93 3.76
C GLY A 74 4.27 -8.81 4.75
N GLY A 75 5.38 -8.96 5.47
CA GLY A 75 5.86 -7.97 6.44
C GLY A 75 5.33 -8.20 7.86
N ARG A 76 5.60 -7.22 8.73
CA ARG A 76 5.31 -7.26 10.17
C ARG A 76 4.06 -6.45 10.53
N TYR A 77 3.98 -5.89 11.74
CA TYR A 77 2.92 -4.97 12.13
C TYR A 77 2.91 -3.68 11.30
N THR A 78 1.71 -3.15 11.05
CA THR A 78 1.48 -1.76 10.62
C THR A 78 0.18 -1.23 11.21
N TYR A 79 0.03 0.09 11.17
CA TYR A 79 -1.19 0.80 11.53
C TYR A 79 -1.94 1.28 10.28
N HIS A 80 -3.26 1.24 10.33
CA HIS A 80 -4.16 1.96 9.42
C HIS A 80 -5.18 2.77 10.21
N GLY A 81 -5.62 3.89 9.67
CA GLY A 81 -6.65 4.72 10.27
C GLY A 81 -7.01 5.93 9.41
N PRO A 82 -7.91 6.81 9.89
CA PRO A 82 -8.29 8.03 9.20
C PRO A 82 -7.07 8.88 8.87
N GLY A 83 -7.05 9.46 7.66
CA GLY A 83 -5.92 10.25 7.14
C GLY A 83 -4.81 9.40 6.52
N GLN A 84 -4.89 8.06 6.57
CA GLN A 84 -4.00 7.19 5.80
C GLN A 84 -4.74 6.60 4.61
N ARG A 85 -4.32 6.95 3.39
CA ARG A 85 -4.95 6.47 2.16
C ARG A 85 -4.41 5.09 1.80
N VAL A 86 -5.30 4.10 1.73
CA VAL A 86 -4.97 2.70 1.41
C VAL A 86 -5.41 2.38 -0.01
N ALA A 87 -4.55 1.67 -0.74
CA ALA A 87 -4.84 1.13 -2.06
C ALA A 87 -4.67 -0.40 -2.05
N TYR A 88 -5.77 -1.12 -2.26
CA TYR A 88 -5.74 -2.55 -2.53
C TYR A 88 -5.67 -2.80 -4.03
N VAL A 89 -4.64 -3.50 -4.47
CA VAL A 89 -4.32 -3.73 -5.89
C VAL A 89 -4.39 -5.23 -6.16
N LEU A 90 -5.50 -5.67 -6.75
CA LEU A 90 -5.83 -7.06 -7.05
C LEU A 90 -5.73 -7.28 -8.56
N LEU A 91 -4.56 -7.72 -9.01
CA LEU A 91 -4.22 -8.02 -10.40
C LEU A 91 -3.84 -9.49 -10.53
N ASP A 92 -4.15 -10.09 -11.67
CA ASP A 92 -3.65 -11.41 -12.05
C ASP A 92 -2.24 -11.32 -12.64
N LEU A 93 -1.24 -11.75 -11.85
CA LEU A 93 0.15 -11.81 -12.28
C LEU A 93 0.41 -12.98 -13.25
N ALA A 94 -0.50 -13.95 -13.38
CA ALA A 94 -0.37 -14.97 -14.43
C ALA A 94 -0.45 -14.36 -15.83
N ARG A 95 -1.10 -13.18 -15.95
CA ARG A 95 -1.14 -12.36 -17.17
C ARG A 95 0.08 -11.42 -17.29
N ARG A 96 0.93 -11.33 -16.27
CA ARG A 96 2.02 -10.33 -16.12
C ARG A 96 3.29 -10.93 -15.55
N GLN A 97 3.91 -11.84 -16.31
CA GLN A 97 5.21 -12.46 -16.05
C GLN A 97 5.36 -13.27 -14.74
N LYS A 98 4.33 -13.35 -13.88
CA LYS A 98 4.37 -14.05 -12.60
C LYS A 98 5.50 -13.57 -11.67
N ASP A 99 5.83 -12.29 -11.72
CA ASP A 99 6.91 -11.70 -10.93
C ASP A 99 6.37 -10.82 -9.79
N VAL A 100 6.38 -11.38 -8.58
CA VAL A 100 5.94 -10.69 -7.36
C VAL A 100 6.91 -9.58 -6.95
N ARG A 101 8.22 -9.75 -7.21
CA ARG A 101 9.23 -8.75 -6.86
C ARG A 101 9.09 -7.53 -7.75
N ASN A 102 8.97 -7.73 -9.07
CA ASN A 102 8.70 -6.63 -9.99
C ASN A 102 7.39 -5.92 -9.65
N PHE A 103 6.34 -6.65 -9.26
CA PHE A 103 5.09 -6.03 -8.80
C PHE A 103 5.30 -5.10 -7.59
N VAL A 104 6.07 -5.53 -6.59
CA VAL A 104 6.40 -4.68 -5.43
C VAL A 104 7.20 -3.45 -5.85
N HIS A 105 8.24 -3.60 -6.67
CA HIS A 105 9.03 -2.45 -7.16
C HIS A 105 8.18 -1.49 -8.00
N ALA A 106 7.26 -2.00 -8.83
CA ALA A 106 6.35 -1.18 -9.61
C ALA A 106 5.36 -0.42 -8.71
N LEU A 107 4.87 -1.02 -7.62
CA LEU A 107 4.10 -0.28 -6.60
C LEU A 107 4.94 0.83 -5.95
N GLU A 108 6.21 0.54 -5.63
CA GLU A 108 7.13 1.55 -5.08
C GLU A 108 7.26 2.74 -6.02
N ASP A 109 7.60 2.50 -7.28
CA ASP A 109 7.75 3.55 -8.29
C ASP A 109 6.46 4.33 -8.50
N TRP A 110 5.31 3.65 -8.49
CA TRP A 110 4.02 4.30 -8.68
C TRP A 110 3.70 5.27 -7.55
N VAL A 111 3.94 4.86 -6.31
CA VAL A 111 3.72 5.71 -5.13
C VAL A 111 4.76 6.83 -5.07
N ILE A 112 6.03 6.55 -5.36
CA ILE A 112 7.11 7.56 -5.40
C ILE A 112 6.82 8.62 -6.46
N ALA A 113 6.42 8.21 -7.67
CA ALA A 113 6.06 9.14 -8.74
C ALA A 113 4.83 9.99 -8.36
N THR A 114 3.90 9.43 -7.59
CA THR A 114 2.72 10.13 -7.09
C THR A 114 3.10 11.15 -6.02
N LEU A 115 3.95 10.79 -5.06
CA LEU A 115 4.51 11.71 -4.05
C LEU A 115 5.30 12.85 -4.70
N GLY A 116 6.10 12.55 -5.72
CA GLY A 116 6.84 13.55 -6.49
C GLY A 116 5.95 14.59 -7.18
N HIS A 117 4.70 14.25 -7.49
CA HIS A 117 3.70 15.21 -7.99
C HIS A 117 3.48 16.37 -7.03
N PHE A 118 3.46 16.05 -5.74
CA PHE A 118 3.19 16.98 -4.66
C PHE A 118 4.47 17.61 -4.11
N GLY A 119 5.61 17.39 -4.77
CA GLY A 119 6.91 17.94 -4.36
C GLY A 119 7.61 17.14 -3.27
N VAL A 120 7.18 15.91 -2.96
CA VAL A 120 7.86 15.05 -1.98
C VAL A 120 8.90 14.19 -2.69
N GLU A 121 10.17 14.38 -2.33
CA GLU A 121 11.26 13.50 -2.74
C GLU A 121 11.19 12.20 -1.92
N ALA A 122 10.67 11.14 -2.53
CA ALA A 122 10.52 9.83 -1.92
C ALA A 122 11.40 8.79 -2.61
N PHE A 123 11.73 7.72 -1.89
CA PHE A 123 12.58 6.64 -2.37
C PHE A 123 12.20 5.31 -1.71
N ALA A 124 12.52 4.22 -2.42
CA ALA A 124 12.55 2.88 -1.84
C ALA A 124 13.95 2.63 -1.27
N VAL A 125 14.04 1.77 -0.26
CA VAL A 125 15.33 1.36 0.28
C VAL A 125 15.45 -0.16 0.16
N PRO A 126 16.59 -0.67 -0.38
CA PRO A 126 16.91 -2.10 -0.32
C PRO A 126 16.66 -2.67 1.08
N ASP A 127 16.02 -3.84 1.13
CA ASP A 127 15.70 -4.62 2.33
C ASP A 127 14.75 -3.94 3.35
N ARG A 128 14.28 -2.72 3.10
CA ARG A 128 13.29 -2.00 3.93
C ARG A 128 12.04 -1.65 3.12
N VAL A 129 11.20 -2.66 2.88
CA VAL A 129 9.97 -2.54 2.09
C VAL A 129 9.06 -1.41 2.57
N GLY A 130 8.65 -0.57 1.62
CA GLY A 130 7.80 0.61 1.83
C GLY A 130 8.42 1.87 1.24
N ILE A 131 7.78 3.00 1.49
CA ILE A 131 8.13 4.27 0.88
C ILE A 131 8.70 5.20 1.94
N TRP A 132 9.87 5.75 1.63
CA TRP A 132 10.67 6.57 2.53
C TRP A 132 10.87 7.96 1.95
N THR A 133 11.10 8.93 2.82
CA THR A 133 11.46 10.30 2.47
C THR A 133 12.37 10.87 3.56
N ARG A 134 12.75 12.14 3.43
CA ARG A 134 13.51 12.85 4.47
C ARG A 134 12.62 13.86 5.18
N ALA A 135 12.48 13.69 6.48
CA ALA A 135 11.82 14.66 7.37
C ALA A 135 12.86 15.20 8.35
N GLY A 136 13.06 16.53 8.38
CA GLY A 136 14.04 17.16 9.27
C GLY A 136 15.49 16.70 9.07
N GLY A 137 15.86 16.23 7.87
CA GLY A 137 17.19 15.72 7.55
C GLY A 137 17.42 14.23 7.85
N THR A 138 16.44 13.55 8.44
CA THR A 138 16.50 12.09 8.72
C THR A 138 15.52 11.31 7.87
N GLU A 139 15.82 10.04 7.60
CA GLU A 139 14.87 9.17 6.90
C GLU A 139 13.63 8.90 7.75
N ALA A 140 12.46 8.99 7.13
CA ALA A 140 11.20 8.66 7.73
C ALA A 140 10.31 7.92 6.73
N LYS A 141 9.57 6.93 7.21
CA LYS A 141 8.64 6.16 6.40
C LYS A 141 7.34 6.95 6.21
N ILE A 142 6.97 7.19 4.96
CA ILE A 142 5.74 7.90 4.57
C ILE A 142 4.65 6.94 4.04
N GLY A 143 5.05 5.75 3.61
CA GLY A 143 4.12 4.72 3.14
C GLY A 143 4.58 3.30 3.43
N ALA A 144 3.63 2.38 3.54
CA ALA A 144 3.85 0.97 3.74
C ALA A 144 3.40 0.19 2.50
N ILE A 145 4.14 -0.87 2.16
CA ILE A 145 3.72 -1.87 1.17
C ILE A 145 3.66 -3.22 1.85
N GLY A 146 2.57 -3.93 1.62
CA GLY A 146 2.36 -5.28 2.10
C GLY A 146 1.42 -5.99 1.15
N VAL A 147 1.91 -7.03 0.49
CA VAL A 147 1.19 -7.76 -0.54
C VAL A 147 1.06 -9.23 -0.16
N ARG A 148 0.02 -9.88 -0.68
CA ARG A 148 -0.13 -11.34 -0.66
C ARG A 148 -0.49 -11.78 -2.07
N VAL A 149 -0.01 -12.96 -2.49
CA VAL A 149 -0.40 -13.54 -3.78
C VAL A 149 -1.06 -14.89 -3.53
N ARG A 150 -2.24 -15.08 -4.11
CA ARG A 150 -2.99 -16.35 -4.06
C ARG A 150 -3.51 -16.65 -5.45
N ARG A 151 -3.23 -17.86 -5.96
CA ARG A 151 -3.59 -18.27 -7.33
C ARG A 151 -3.09 -17.28 -8.40
N TRP A 152 -1.91 -16.70 -8.18
CA TRP A 152 -1.32 -15.61 -8.99
C TRP A 152 -2.06 -14.28 -8.99
N VAL A 153 -3.19 -14.16 -8.29
CA VAL A 153 -3.86 -12.88 -8.08
C VAL A 153 -3.36 -12.21 -6.81
N THR A 154 -2.99 -10.94 -6.91
CA THR A 154 -2.52 -10.14 -5.77
C THR A 154 -3.68 -9.79 -4.84
N MET A 155 -3.33 -9.52 -3.58
CA MET A 155 -4.19 -8.97 -2.53
C MET A 155 -3.36 -8.00 -1.70
N HIS A 156 -4.05 -7.17 -0.92
CA HIS A 156 -3.48 -6.04 -0.21
C HIS A 156 -2.89 -5.03 -1.19
N GLY A 157 -1.79 -4.35 -0.85
CA GLY A 157 -1.22 -3.30 -1.69
C GLY A 157 -0.36 -2.36 -0.87
N PHE A 158 -0.75 -1.09 -0.83
CA PHE A 158 0.02 -0.07 -0.12
C PHE A 158 -0.87 0.88 0.68
N ALA A 159 -0.25 1.61 1.60
CA ALA A 159 -0.87 2.69 2.35
C ALA A 159 0.08 3.89 2.40
N VAL A 160 -0.44 5.10 2.21
CA VAL A 160 0.31 6.37 2.29
C VAL A 160 -0.28 7.26 3.37
N ASN A 161 0.60 7.80 4.20
CA ASN A 161 0.22 8.71 5.28
C ASN A 161 -0.03 10.11 4.70
N LEU A 162 -1.30 10.48 4.47
CA LEU A 162 -1.65 11.85 4.10
C LEU A 162 -1.66 12.74 5.34
N ALA A 163 -2.55 12.45 6.29
CA ALA A 163 -2.70 13.15 7.56
C ALA A 163 -3.20 12.24 8.71
N PRO A 164 -2.65 11.03 8.91
CA PRO A 164 -3.06 10.21 10.04
C PRO A 164 -2.47 10.74 11.35
N ASP A 165 -3.08 10.37 12.48
CA ASP A 165 -2.45 10.55 13.79
C ASP A 165 -1.21 9.63 13.88
N LEU A 166 -0.03 10.22 13.72
CA LEU A 166 1.24 9.49 13.73
C LEU A 166 1.56 8.89 15.10
N THR A 167 0.95 9.37 16.20
CA THR A 167 1.19 8.81 17.55
C THR A 167 0.65 7.38 17.67
N HIS A 168 -0.30 7.00 16.82
CA HIS A 168 -0.86 5.64 16.78
C HIS A 168 0.16 4.58 16.34
N PHE A 169 1.21 4.95 15.60
CA PHE A 169 2.30 4.03 15.30
C PHE A 169 3.10 3.63 16.55
N GLY A 170 3.05 4.42 17.64
CA GLY A 170 3.75 4.11 18.89
C GLY A 170 3.25 2.88 19.64
N GLY A 171 2.10 2.31 19.26
CA GLY A 171 1.61 1.04 19.81
C GLY A 171 2.25 -0.20 19.17
N ILE A 172 3.09 -0.03 18.14
CA ILE A 172 3.77 -1.12 17.44
C ILE A 172 5.24 -0.77 17.19
N VAL A 173 6.09 -1.78 16.98
CA VAL A 173 7.40 -1.64 16.36
C VAL A 173 7.23 -1.99 14.88
N PRO A 174 7.15 -1.00 13.98
CA PRO A 174 6.93 -1.30 12.58
C PRO A 174 8.21 -1.83 11.93
N CYS A 175 8.06 -2.63 10.87
CA CYS A 175 9.17 -3.28 10.18
C CYS A 175 10.26 -2.28 9.75
N GLY A 176 11.48 -2.42 10.31
CA GLY A 176 12.67 -1.66 9.91
C GLY A 176 12.74 -0.22 10.46
N ILE A 177 11.91 0.13 11.45
CA ILE A 177 11.75 1.52 11.91
C ILE A 177 12.27 1.77 13.34
N ALA A 178 12.84 0.78 14.05
CA ALA A 178 13.37 1.03 15.40
C ALA A 178 14.41 2.18 15.43
N GLU A 179 15.10 2.41 14.31
CA GLU A 179 16.08 3.49 14.13
C GLU A 179 15.55 4.71 13.35
N TYR A 180 14.33 4.66 12.80
CA TYR A 180 13.80 5.66 11.88
C TYR A 180 12.43 6.18 12.32
N GLY A 181 11.97 7.30 11.75
CA GLY A 181 10.64 7.84 12.04
C GLY A 181 9.55 7.32 11.11
N VAL A 182 8.29 7.60 11.46
CA VAL A 182 7.17 7.66 10.51
C VAL A 182 6.80 9.13 10.27
N THR A 183 6.36 9.45 9.05
CA THR A 183 5.93 10.81 8.66
C THR A 183 4.68 10.76 7.80
N SER A 184 4.14 11.92 7.44
CA SER A 184 2.96 12.10 6.61
C SER A 184 3.11 13.33 5.71
N MET A 185 2.25 13.47 4.69
CA MET A 185 2.19 14.68 3.87
C MET A 185 1.97 15.91 4.75
N GLU A 186 1.04 15.84 5.71
CA GLU A 186 0.74 16.91 6.65
C GLU A 186 1.95 17.28 7.53
N ALA A 187 2.69 16.28 8.04
CA ALA A 187 3.89 16.53 8.84
C ALA A 187 5.02 17.19 8.03
N LEU A 188 5.01 17.03 6.71
CA LEU A 188 5.90 17.73 5.77
C LEU A 188 5.38 19.12 5.36
N GLY A 189 4.22 19.55 5.89
CA GLY A 189 3.60 20.84 5.58
C GLY A 189 2.75 20.84 4.30
N LEU A 190 2.37 19.67 3.79
CA LEU A 190 1.56 19.52 2.59
C LEU A 190 0.15 19.05 2.93
N ALA A 191 -0.85 19.90 2.65
CA ALA A 191 -2.25 19.52 2.76
C ALA A 191 -2.71 18.90 1.43
N VAL A 192 -2.89 17.58 1.41
CA VAL A 192 -3.36 16.82 0.24
C VAL A 192 -4.62 16.06 0.63
N SER A 193 -5.73 16.30 -0.09
CA SER A 193 -6.97 15.56 0.13
C SER A 193 -6.89 14.14 -0.48
N PRO A 194 -7.68 13.18 0.02
CA PRO A 194 -7.79 11.85 -0.59
C PRO A 194 -8.12 11.91 -2.09
N GLU A 195 -8.97 12.85 -2.51
CA GLU A 195 -9.36 13.02 -3.91
C GLU A 195 -8.20 13.49 -4.78
N GLN A 196 -7.41 14.46 -4.30
CA GLN A 196 -6.21 14.93 -4.99
C GLN A 196 -5.18 13.82 -5.12
N TRP A 197 -4.98 13.05 -4.04
CA TRP A 197 -4.10 11.88 -4.04
C TRP A 197 -4.56 10.84 -5.07
N ASP A 198 -5.84 10.47 -5.05
CA ASP A 198 -6.41 9.46 -5.93
C ASP A 198 -6.32 9.87 -7.40
N GLU A 199 -6.57 11.14 -7.73
CA GLU A 199 -6.42 11.69 -9.09
C GLU A 199 -4.97 11.60 -9.56
N ALA A 200 -4.02 12.02 -8.71
CA ALA A 200 -2.60 11.96 -9.02
C ALA A 200 -2.11 10.50 -9.19
N LEU A 201 -2.61 9.59 -8.36
CA LEU A 201 -2.31 8.17 -8.45
C LEU A 201 -2.84 7.58 -9.76
N LEU A 202 -4.11 7.84 -10.10
CA LEU A 202 -4.75 7.38 -11.33
C LEU A 202 -4.02 7.86 -12.58
N ALA A 203 -3.61 9.13 -12.60
CA ALA A 203 -2.88 9.73 -13.72
C ALA A 203 -1.55 8.99 -14.03
N ARG A 204 -0.98 8.30 -13.04
CA ARG A 204 0.28 7.56 -13.13
C ARG A 204 0.11 6.05 -13.26
N ALA A 205 -1.12 5.53 -13.19
CA ALA A 205 -1.39 4.10 -13.21
C ALA A 205 -0.94 3.42 -14.51
N GLY A 206 -0.93 4.14 -15.63
CA GLY A 206 -0.45 3.61 -16.90
C GLY A 206 1.05 3.23 -16.87
N HIS A 207 1.89 4.02 -16.20
CA HIS A 207 3.31 3.70 -16.06
C HIS A 207 3.53 2.48 -15.15
N PHE A 208 2.76 2.41 -14.06
CA PHE A 208 2.75 1.24 -13.18
C PHE A 208 2.41 -0.04 -13.94
N LEU A 209 1.32 -0.04 -14.73
CA LEU A 209 0.91 -1.22 -15.48
C LEU A 209 1.93 -1.61 -16.54
N ALA A 210 2.47 -0.65 -17.28
CA ALA A 210 3.50 -0.91 -18.29
C ALA A 210 4.76 -1.56 -17.68
N ALA A 211 5.15 -1.17 -16.46
CA ALA A 211 6.29 -1.74 -15.76
C ALA A 211 6.11 -3.22 -15.37
N LEU A 212 4.86 -3.70 -15.27
CA LEU A 212 4.57 -5.12 -14.97
C LEU A 212 4.80 -6.04 -16.17
N ASP A 213 4.75 -5.49 -17.38
CA ASP A 213 4.91 -6.23 -18.64
C ASP A 213 6.34 -6.13 -19.21
N ASP A 214 7.21 -5.30 -18.61
CA ASP A 214 8.58 -5.08 -19.06
C ASP A 214 9.51 -6.24 -18.66
N HIS A 215 10.00 -6.96 -19.67
CA HIS A 215 10.91 -8.09 -19.53
C HIS A 215 12.36 -7.71 -19.18
N GLU A 216 12.77 -6.45 -19.35
CA GLU A 216 14.18 -6.05 -19.22
C GLU A 216 14.60 -5.77 -17.77
N ARG A 217 13.63 -5.48 -16.87
CA ARG A 217 13.88 -5.24 -15.44
C ARG A 217 14.38 -6.48 -14.66
N MET A 218 14.30 -7.67 -15.26
CA MET A 218 14.75 -8.94 -14.66
C MET A 218 16.28 -9.07 -14.49
N ARG A 219 17.09 -8.12 -14.99
CA ARG A 219 18.56 -8.25 -15.11
C ARG A 219 19.40 -7.26 -14.29
N ALA A 220 18.79 -6.35 -13.54
CA ALA A 220 19.48 -5.39 -12.66
C ALA A 220 19.27 -5.78 -11.19
#